data_AF-A0A5C3P9V9-F1
#
_entry.id   AF-A0A5C3P9V9-F1
#
_cell.length_a   1.000
_cell.length_b   1.000
_cell.length_c   1.000
_cell.angle_alpha   90.00
_cell.angle_beta   90.00
_cell.angle_gamma   90.00
#
_symmetry.space_group_name_H-M   'P 1'
#
loop_
_entity.id
_entity.type
_entity.pdbx_description
1 polymer ?
#
loop_
_entity_poly.entity_id
_entity_poly.type
_entity_poly.pdbx_seq_one_letter_code
_entity_poly.pdbx_strand_id
1 'polypeptide(L)'
;MFNTDQPGFLEFKFGFNAAFDVQTAKELKVSEMIGHGISAAKKSPCPGSRGLIQFVTHYQHASGKNKLRVTTIVQNFAEASSPSIAASFDQEAAAVLMARIMVFEAEIDDSPDVLRWLDRMLIRLCQKFADYRKENPTIFRLTDNFSIYPQFMFHLRRSHHVLDEEDVNNSLIMIQPTFMSYTFDVPPQPMLLDSVFVKPDIILLLDTFHILIFHGETIAQ
;
A
#
# COMPACT_ATOMS: atom_id res chain seq x y z
N MET A 1 -4.66 -19.56 -11.54
CA MET A 1 -4.07 -20.67 -12.33
C MET A 1 -2.84 -21.14 -11.56
N PHE A 2 -2.84 -22.37 -11.04
CA PHE A 2 -1.70 -22.87 -10.23
C PHE A 2 -0.51 -23.18 -11.15
N ASN A 3 0.69 -22.74 -10.77
CA ASN A 3 1.91 -23.15 -11.46
C ASN A 3 2.18 -24.63 -11.19
N THR A 4 2.82 -25.28 -12.14
CA THR A 4 3.31 -26.65 -11.99
C THR A 4 4.84 -26.64 -11.99
N ASP A 5 5.42 -27.46 -11.12
CA ASP A 5 6.86 -27.69 -11.08
C ASP A 5 7.32 -28.40 -12.36
N GLN A 6 8.64 -28.43 -12.64
CA GLN A 6 9.21 -29.16 -13.79
C GLN A 6 8.74 -30.64 -13.97
N PRO A 7 8.31 -31.39 -12.93
CA PRO A 7 7.72 -32.72 -13.10
C PRO A 7 6.18 -32.74 -13.23
N GLY A 8 5.50 -31.59 -13.36
CA GLY A 8 4.04 -31.52 -13.55
C GLY A 8 3.19 -31.62 -12.27
N PHE A 9 3.81 -31.59 -11.08
CA PHE A 9 3.09 -31.47 -9.81
C PHE A 9 2.67 -30.02 -9.56
N LEU A 10 1.53 -29.83 -8.89
CA LEU A 10 1.10 -28.51 -8.40
C LEU A 10 2.22 -27.91 -7.53
N GLU A 11 2.72 -26.73 -7.92
CA GLU A 11 3.66 -25.95 -7.11
C GLU A 11 2.88 -25.45 -5.89
N PHE A 12 2.89 -26.21 -4.81
CA PHE A 12 2.36 -25.76 -3.54
C PHE A 12 3.26 -24.63 -3.02
N LYS A 13 2.90 -23.37 -3.33
CA LYS A 13 3.58 -22.15 -2.88
C LYS A 13 3.36 -21.84 -1.39
N PHE A 14 3.06 -22.87 -0.58
CA PHE A 14 2.78 -22.72 0.84
C PHE A 14 4.04 -22.95 1.67
N GLY A 15 4.17 -22.16 2.73
CA GLY A 15 5.15 -22.33 3.78
C GLY A 15 4.46 -22.50 5.12
N PHE A 16 4.99 -23.37 5.97
CA PHE A 16 4.44 -23.68 7.29
C PHE A 16 5.47 -23.37 8.37
N ASN A 17 5.01 -23.20 9.62
CA ASN A 17 5.86 -23.02 10.79
C ASN A 17 6.91 -21.92 10.60
N ALA A 18 6.49 -20.79 10.02
CA ALA A 18 7.38 -19.70 9.72
C ALA A 18 7.77 -18.94 11.00
N ALA A 19 9.07 -18.67 11.16
CA ALA A 19 9.62 -17.72 12.10
C ALA A 19 10.19 -16.54 11.31
N PHE A 20 9.75 -15.34 11.65
CA PHE A 20 10.19 -14.09 11.02
C PHE A 20 10.91 -13.22 12.03
N ASP A 21 12.19 -12.96 11.76
CA ASP A 21 13.05 -12.12 12.58
C ASP A 21 13.50 -10.90 11.79
N VAL A 22 13.52 -9.74 12.46
CA VAL A 22 14.04 -8.49 11.91
C VAL A 22 15.27 -8.07 12.70
N GLN A 23 16.36 -7.84 11.98
CA GLN A 23 17.63 -7.39 12.51
C GLN A 23 17.91 -5.98 11.98
N THR A 24 18.19 -5.03 12.86
CA THR A 24 18.37 -3.62 12.50
C THR A 24 19.69 -3.07 13.01
N ALA A 25 20.23 -2.03 12.38
CA ALA A 25 21.33 -1.27 12.96
C ALA A 25 20.96 -0.65 14.31
N LYS A 26 21.95 -0.29 15.14
CA LYS A 26 21.74 0.17 16.52
C LYS A 26 20.85 1.42 16.61
N GLU A 27 20.88 2.23 15.58
CA GLU A 27 20.15 3.49 15.45
C GLU A 27 18.68 3.27 15.07
N LEU A 28 18.29 2.08 14.64
CA LEU A 28 16.94 1.72 14.22
C LEU A 28 16.29 0.74 15.19
N LYS A 29 15.05 1.03 15.58
CA LYS A 29 14.22 0.15 16.41
C LYS A 29 12.98 -0.26 15.63
N VAL A 30 12.59 -1.52 15.79
CA VAL A 30 11.31 -2.02 15.29
C VAL A 30 10.24 -1.62 16.30
N SER A 31 9.26 -0.84 15.86
CA SER A 31 8.12 -0.44 16.69
C SER A 31 7.12 -1.59 16.81
N GLU A 32 6.64 -2.08 15.67
CA GLU A 32 5.59 -3.10 15.58
C GLU A 32 5.57 -3.77 14.20
N MET A 33 4.67 -4.75 14.04
CA MET A 33 4.33 -5.39 12.79
C MET A 33 2.80 -5.45 12.68
N ILE A 34 2.23 -4.91 11.60
CA ILE A 34 0.80 -5.01 11.28
C ILE A 34 0.64 -6.07 10.18
N GLY A 35 -0.19 -7.07 10.44
CA GLY A 35 -0.43 -8.22 9.56
C GLY A 35 -0.51 -9.54 10.33
N HIS A 36 -0.65 -10.64 9.58
CA HIS A 36 -0.85 -11.97 10.17
C HIS A 36 0.42 -12.55 10.78
N GLY A 37 0.49 -12.52 12.11
CA GLY A 37 1.56 -13.14 12.87
C GLY A 37 1.34 -13.03 14.38
N ILE A 38 2.16 -13.74 15.15
CA ILE A 38 2.15 -13.70 16.61
C ILE A 38 3.55 -13.32 17.08
N SER A 39 3.62 -12.35 18.00
CA SER A 39 4.91 -11.91 18.55
C SER A 39 5.60 -13.04 19.31
N ALA A 40 6.86 -13.29 18.97
CA ALA A 40 7.71 -14.23 19.70
C ALA A 40 8.30 -13.63 20.99
N ALA A 41 7.99 -12.36 21.31
CA ALA A 41 8.51 -11.63 22.47
C ALA A 41 10.05 -11.65 22.62
N LYS A 42 10.77 -11.77 21.50
CA LYS A 42 12.24 -11.81 21.46
C LYS A 42 12.82 -10.42 21.18
N LYS A 43 13.93 -10.10 21.83
CA LYS A 43 14.76 -8.93 21.53
C LYS A 43 16.02 -9.38 20.79
N SER A 44 16.23 -8.93 19.57
CA SER A 44 17.45 -9.18 18.79
C SER A 44 18.47 -8.05 19.04
N PRO A 45 19.70 -8.34 19.48
CA PRO A 45 20.79 -7.36 19.48
C PRO A 45 21.46 -7.29 18.10
N CYS A 46 21.98 -6.13 17.70
CA CYS A 46 22.70 -5.97 16.43
C CYS A 46 23.81 -4.89 16.46
N PRO A 47 24.94 -5.09 15.75
CA PRO A 47 25.99 -4.10 15.55
C PRO A 47 26.08 -3.58 14.09
N GLY A 48 26.11 -2.26 13.90
CA GLY A 48 26.35 -1.62 12.59
C GLY A 48 26.11 -0.10 12.67
N SER A 49 26.72 0.69 11.76
CA SER A 49 26.67 2.17 11.75
C SER A 49 25.92 2.78 10.56
N ARG A 50 25.37 1.96 9.66
CA ARG A 50 24.51 2.38 8.53
C ARG A 50 23.10 1.84 8.76
N GLY A 51 22.07 2.45 8.18
CA GLY A 51 20.66 2.07 8.30
C GLY A 51 20.34 0.72 7.63
N LEU A 52 20.96 -0.35 8.13
CA LEU A 52 20.80 -1.71 7.64
C LEU A 52 19.59 -2.36 8.33
N ILE A 53 18.78 -3.04 7.52
CA ILE A 53 17.67 -3.86 7.98
C ILE A 53 17.80 -5.22 7.28
N GLN A 54 17.79 -6.30 8.05
CA GLN A 54 17.79 -7.66 7.53
C GLN A 54 16.55 -8.40 8.01
N PHE A 55 15.80 -8.91 7.05
CA PHE A 55 14.64 -9.76 7.25
C PHE A 55 15.07 -11.21 7.10
N VAL A 56 14.79 -12.02 8.12
CA VAL A 56 15.15 -13.43 8.16
C VAL A 56 13.87 -14.23 8.36
N THR A 57 13.49 -15.03 7.37
CA THR A 57 12.33 -15.92 7.43
C THR A 57 12.78 -17.36 7.36
N HIS A 58 12.66 -18.10 8.45
CA HIS A 58 12.82 -19.55 8.46
C HIS A 58 11.45 -20.21 8.36
N TYR A 59 11.25 -21.15 7.43
CA TYR A 59 9.96 -21.83 7.27
C TYR A 59 10.12 -23.23 6.69
N GLN A 60 9.12 -24.07 6.89
CA GLN A 60 9.01 -25.38 6.26
C GLN A 60 8.30 -25.22 4.90
N HIS A 61 9.00 -25.49 3.81
CA HIS A 61 8.44 -25.49 2.46
C HIS A 61 7.50 -26.69 2.27
N ALA A 62 6.50 -26.56 1.38
CA ALA A 62 5.58 -27.65 1.05
C ALA A 62 6.26 -28.97 0.63
N SER A 63 7.49 -28.91 0.10
CA SER A 63 8.31 -30.09 -0.18
C SER A 63 8.87 -30.79 1.07
N GLY A 64 8.50 -30.37 2.28
CA GLY A 64 9.03 -30.87 3.56
C GLY A 64 10.42 -30.35 3.95
N LYS A 65 11.06 -29.53 3.11
CA LYS A 65 12.40 -28.97 3.38
C LYS A 65 12.30 -27.70 4.22
N ASN A 66 13.15 -27.57 5.22
CA ASN A 66 13.35 -26.29 5.91
C ASN A 66 14.12 -25.34 4.98
N LYS A 67 13.58 -24.13 4.79
CA LYS A 67 14.17 -23.07 3.98
C LYS A 67 14.42 -21.84 4.84
N LEU A 68 15.50 -21.14 4.51
CA LEU A 68 15.84 -19.83 5.08
C LEU A 68 15.81 -18.80 3.95
N ARG A 69 14.99 -17.78 4.08
CA ARG A 69 14.98 -16.60 3.21
C ARG A 69 15.59 -15.43 3.97
N VAL A 70 16.60 -14.79 3.38
CA VAL A 70 17.24 -13.61 3.94
C VAL A 70 17.15 -12.48 2.92
N THR A 71 16.59 -11.35 3.33
CA THR A 71 16.58 -10.12 2.54
C THR A 71 17.29 -9.04 3.35
N THR A 72 18.33 -8.44 2.79
CA THR A 72 19.05 -7.33 3.43
C THR A 72 18.89 -6.07 2.61
N ILE A 73 18.41 -5.02 3.25
CA ILE A 73 18.31 -3.68 2.69
C ILE A 73 19.20 -2.73 3.47
N VAL A 74 19.69 -1.70 2.79
CA VAL A 74 20.54 -0.66 3.40
C VAL A 74 20.00 0.68 2.94
N GLN A 75 19.66 1.53 3.90
CA GLN A 75 19.27 2.92 3.65
C GLN A 75 20.32 3.86 4.23
N ASN A 76 20.59 4.95 3.51
CA ASN A 76 21.46 6.00 4.01
C ASN A 76 20.68 6.91 4.95
N PHE A 77 21.29 7.27 6.08
CA PHE A 77 20.77 8.34 6.91
C PHE A 77 20.96 9.68 6.21
N ALA A 78 20.01 10.59 6.43
CA ALA A 78 20.04 11.94 5.91
C ALA A 78 19.75 12.93 7.05
N GLU A 79 20.34 14.12 6.96
CA GLU A 79 19.97 15.23 7.83
C GLU A 79 18.53 15.68 7.55
N ALA A 80 17.82 16.18 8.56
CA ALA A 80 16.39 16.49 8.46
C ALA A 80 16.03 17.56 7.40
N SER A 81 16.99 18.40 7.00
CA SER A 81 16.84 19.41 5.95
C SER A 81 17.20 18.90 4.55
N SER A 82 17.66 17.65 4.43
CA SER A 82 18.15 17.10 3.18
C SER A 82 17.01 16.97 2.16
N PRO A 83 17.15 17.52 0.94
CA PRO A 83 16.14 17.38 -0.11
C PRO A 83 15.95 15.92 -0.55
N SER A 84 16.95 15.06 -0.29
CA SER A 84 16.88 13.64 -0.60
C SER A 84 15.72 12.93 0.12
N ILE A 85 15.30 13.41 1.29
CA ILE A 85 14.18 12.83 2.06
C ILE A 85 12.88 12.93 1.27
N ALA A 86 12.57 14.13 0.76
CA ALA A 86 11.38 14.35 -0.06
C ALA A 86 11.49 13.63 -1.42
N ALA A 87 12.68 13.60 -2.00
CA ALA A 87 12.93 12.92 -3.27
C ALA A 87 12.77 11.39 -3.16
N SER A 88 13.00 10.80 -1.98
CA SER A 88 12.83 9.37 -1.74
C SER A 88 11.45 8.96 -1.22
N PHE A 89 10.49 9.90 -1.18
CA PHE A 89 9.15 9.57 -0.70
C PHE A 89 8.40 8.71 -1.74
N ASP A 90 8.00 7.53 -1.31
CA ASP A 90 7.14 6.62 -2.06
C ASP A 90 5.69 6.79 -1.57
N GLN A 91 4.91 7.58 -2.30
CA GLN A 91 3.52 7.88 -1.94
C GLN A 91 2.59 6.67 -1.97
N GLU A 92 2.88 5.68 -2.82
CA GLU A 92 2.09 4.46 -2.96
C GLU A 92 2.28 3.57 -1.74
N ALA A 93 3.54 3.25 -1.41
CA ALA A 93 3.86 2.49 -0.22
C ALA A 93 3.41 3.21 1.07
N ALA A 94 3.58 4.53 1.13
CA ALA A 94 3.13 5.34 2.27
C ALA A 94 1.60 5.30 2.44
N ALA A 95 0.84 5.37 1.34
CA ALA A 95 -0.62 5.29 1.39
C ALA A 95 -1.09 3.94 1.95
N VAL A 96 -0.48 2.83 1.49
CA VAL A 96 -0.80 1.48 1.97
C VAL A 96 -0.43 1.30 3.44
N LEU A 97 0.75 1.77 3.87
CA LEU A 97 1.15 1.71 5.27
C LEU A 97 0.21 2.51 6.18
N MET A 98 -0.19 3.71 5.75
CA MET A 98 -1.14 4.54 6.48
C MET A 98 -2.54 3.91 6.55
N ALA A 99 -2.95 3.22 5.49
CA ALA A 99 -4.20 2.48 5.46
C ALA A 99 -4.18 1.32 6.46
N ARG A 100 -3.08 0.56 6.56
CA ARG A 100 -2.93 -0.51 7.56
C ARG A 100 -2.95 -0.01 8.99
N ILE A 101 -2.27 1.11 9.27
CA ILE A 101 -2.33 1.76 10.59
C ILE A 101 -3.77 2.20 10.89
N MET A 102 -4.45 2.82 9.92
CA MET A 102 -5.85 3.24 10.10
C MET A 102 -6.77 2.05 10.42
N VAL A 103 -6.65 0.94 9.69
CA VAL A 103 -7.46 -0.27 9.92
C VAL A 103 -7.17 -0.85 11.30
N PHE A 104 -5.90 -0.98 11.67
CA PHE A 104 -5.48 -1.49 12.98
C PHE A 104 -5.98 -0.61 14.14
N GLU A 105 -5.84 0.71 14.04
CA GLU A 105 -6.33 1.65 15.05
C GLU A 105 -7.86 1.58 15.17
N ALA A 106 -8.58 1.40 14.06
CA ALA A 106 -10.04 1.24 14.05
C ALA A 106 -10.52 -0.08 14.67
N GLU A 107 -9.71 -1.15 14.64
CA GLU A 107 -10.03 -2.41 15.34
C GLU A 107 -9.95 -2.26 16.88
N ILE A 108 -9.05 -1.39 17.36
CA ILE A 108 -8.84 -1.16 18.79
C ILE A 108 -9.83 -0.11 19.33
N ASP A 109 -10.13 0.93 18.55
CA ASP A 109 -10.99 2.06 18.92
C ASP A 109 -11.90 2.46 17.75
N ASP A 110 -13.20 2.15 17.84
CA ASP A 110 -14.22 2.51 16.83
C ASP A 110 -14.69 3.97 16.99
N SER A 111 -13.72 4.87 17.15
CA SER A 111 -13.96 6.29 17.36
C SER A 111 -13.84 7.06 16.04
N PRO A 112 -14.69 8.09 15.79
CA PRO A 112 -14.50 9.06 14.70
C PRO A 112 -13.15 9.79 14.75
N ASP A 113 -12.35 9.57 15.78
CA ASP A 113 -11.01 10.10 15.93
C ASP A 113 -9.98 9.48 14.99
N VAL A 114 -10.16 8.24 14.51
CA VAL A 114 -9.24 7.62 13.52
C VAL A 114 -9.23 8.40 12.20
N LEU A 115 -10.41 8.79 11.70
CA LEU A 115 -10.50 9.62 10.48
C LEU A 115 -9.91 11.01 10.69
N ARG A 116 -10.13 11.62 11.86
CA ARG A 116 -9.52 12.92 12.21
C ARG A 116 -8.00 12.81 12.33
N TRP A 117 -7.48 11.70 12.83
CA TRP A 117 -6.05 11.43 12.88
C TRP A 117 -5.47 11.34 11.46
N LEU A 118 -6.12 10.61 10.56
CA LEU A 118 -5.71 10.51 9.16
C LEU A 118 -5.67 11.88 8.48
N ASP A 119 -6.72 12.69 8.63
CA ASP A 119 -6.77 14.06 8.12
C ASP A 119 -5.64 14.93 8.68
N ARG A 120 -5.37 14.83 9.98
CA ARG A 120 -4.25 15.55 10.63
C ARG A 120 -2.90 15.13 10.07
N MET A 121 -2.69 13.84 9.78
CA MET A 121 -1.44 13.36 9.18
C MET A 121 -1.27 13.89 7.76
N LEU A 122 -2.33 13.86 6.95
CA LEU A 122 -2.32 14.45 5.60
C LEU A 122 -2.00 15.95 5.65
N ILE A 123 -2.64 16.71 6.53
CA ILE A 123 -2.39 18.15 6.68
C ILE A 123 -0.92 18.41 7.07
N ARG A 124 -0.36 17.64 8.01
CA ARG A 124 1.04 17.78 8.44
C ARG A 124 2.02 17.49 7.31
N LEU A 125 1.76 16.46 6.51
CA LEU A 125 2.58 16.11 5.34
C LEU A 125 2.54 17.23 4.31
N CYS A 126 1.35 17.72 3.95
CA CYS A 126 1.19 18.83 3.03
C CYS A 126 1.86 20.12 3.54
N GLN A 127 1.71 20.46 4.82
CA GLN A 127 2.37 21.62 5.42
C GLN A 127 3.89 21.53 5.38
N LYS A 128 4.44 20.31 5.40
CA LYS A 128 5.89 20.08 5.42
C LYS A 128 6.51 20.06 4.03
N PHE A 129 5.80 19.52 3.04
CA PHE A 129 6.38 19.21 1.72
C PHE A 129 5.72 19.94 0.53
N ALA A 130 4.61 20.66 0.74
CA ALA A 130 4.01 21.47 -0.32
C ALA A 130 4.63 22.86 -0.41
N ASP A 131 4.61 23.41 -1.62
CA ASP A 131 4.83 24.84 -1.85
C ASP A 131 3.50 25.58 -1.66
N TYR A 132 3.47 26.55 -0.74
CA TYR A 132 2.29 27.38 -0.51
C TYR A 132 2.64 28.73 0.11
N ARG A 133 1.66 29.64 0.11
CA ARG A 133 1.70 30.88 0.90
C ARG A 133 0.49 30.91 1.84
N LYS A 134 0.69 31.41 3.05
CA LYS A 134 -0.41 31.61 4.01
C LYS A 134 -1.49 32.49 3.38
N GLU A 135 -2.75 32.16 3.65
CA GLU A 135 -3.93 32.86 3.14
C GLU A 135 -4.09 32.90 1.61
N ASN A 136 -3.33 32.09 0.86
CA ASN A 136 -3.47 32.00 -0.60
C ASN A 136 -3.55 30.54 -1.08
N PRO A 137 -4.77 29.96 -1.15
CA PRO A 137 -4.95 28.56 -1.49
C PRO A 137 -4.64 28.22 -2.96
N THR A 138 -4.62 29.20 -3.87
CA THR A 138 -4.45 28.93 -5.32
C THR A 138 -3.02 28.58 -5.72
N ILE A 139 -2.06 28.84 -4.83
CA ILE A 139 -0.63 28.61 -5.07
C ILE A 139 -0.19 27.25 -4.49
N PHE A 140 -1.07 26.56 -3.75
CA PHE A 140 -0.74 25.26 -3.16
C PHE A 140 -0.36 24.25 -4.24
N ARG A 141 0.86 23.70 -4.13
CA ARG A 141 1.38 22.70 -5.07
C ARG A 141 2.19 21.63 -4.34
N LEU A 142 2.02 20.39 -4.80
CA LEU A 142 2.83 19.25 -4.41
C LEU A 142 3.71 18.84 -5.59
N THR A 143 4.89 18.31 -5.30
CA THR A 143 5.74 17.67 -6.30
C THR A 143 5.18 16.32 -6.72
N ASP A 144 5.66 15.77 -7.84
CA ASP A 144 5.14 14.54 -8.43
C ASP A 144 5.15 13.34 -7.45
N ASN A 145 6.17 13.26 -6.59
CA ASN A 145 6.28 12.22 -5.56
C ASN A 145 5.18 12.28 -4.48
N PHE A 146 4.45 13.39 -4.37
CA PHE A 146 3.40 13.59 -3.37
C PHE A 146 2.02 13.89 -3.98
N SER A 147 1.94 14.13 -5.28
CA SER A 147 0.76 14.72 -5.93
C SER A 147 -0.48 13.83 -5.86
N ILE A 148 -0.32 12.50 -5.85
CA ILE A 148 -1.44 11.54 -5.78
C ILE A 148 -1.73 11.08 -4.35
N TYR A 149 -0.83 11.33 -3.39
CA TYR A 149 -1.05 10.95 -1.99
C TYR A 149 -2.37 11.50 -1.39
N PRO A 150 -2.74 12.79 -1.57
CA PRO A 150 -4.04 13.30 -1.10
C PRO A 150 -5.24 12.58 -1.73
N GLN A 151 -5.10 12.12 -2.98
CA GLN A 151 -6.15 11.36 -3.67
C GLN A 151 -6.33 9.98 -3.03
N PHE A 152 -5.24 9.27 -2.69
CA PHE A 152 -5.34 8.02 -1.93
C PHE A 152 -6.01 8.24 -0.58
N MET A 153 -5.63 9.28 0.16
CA MET A 153 -6.26 9.60 1.45
C MET A 153 -7.74 9.98 1.30
N PHE A 154 -8.14 10.58 0.17
CA PHE A 154 -9.55 10.88 -0.11
C PHE A 154 -10.39 9.60 -0.24
N HIS A 155 -9.90 8.61 -0.98
CA HIS A 155 -10.60 7.33 -1.17
C HIS A 155 -10.54 6.47 0.11
N LEU A 156 -9.37 6.42 0.76
CA LEU A 156 -9.15 5.64 1.99
C LEU A 156 -10.17 6.00 3.10
N ARG A 157 -10.47 7.30 3.28
CA ARG A 157 -11.47 7.77 4.26
C ARG A 157 -12.89 7.25 4.03
N ARG A 158 -13.17 6.70 2.85
CA ARG A 158 -14.48 6.18 2.44
C ARG A 158 -14.49 4.66 2.27
N SER A 159 -13.33 4.01 2.36
CA SER A 159 -13.18 2.57 2.22
C SER A 159 -13.12 1.89 3.59
N HIS A 160 -13.77 0.73 3.72
CA HIS A 160 -13.66 -0.15 4.89
C HIS A 160 -13.19 -1.52 4.40
N HIS A 161 -11.87 -1.66 4.25
CA HIS A 161 -11.27 -2.80 3.55
C HIS A 161 -10.12 -3.37 4.36
N VAL A 162 -10.07 -4.70 4.44
CA VAL A 162 -8.97 -5.45 5.06
C VAL A 162 -7.80 -5.44 4.08
N LEU A 163 -6.69 -4.79 4.42
CA LEU A 163 -5.52 -4.57 3.55
C LEU A 163 -4.28 -5.33 4.03
N ASP A 164 -4.44 -6.20 5.03
CA ASP A 164 -3.33 -6.73 5.83
C ASP A 164 -2.64 -7.95 5.20
N GLU A 165 -3.21 -8.51 4.14
CA GLU A 165 -2.65 -9.67 3.43
C GLU A 165 -2.11 -9.35 2.03
N GLU A 166 -2.48 -8.20 1.47
CA GLU A 166 -2.20 -7.87 0.08
C GLU A 166 -0.87 -7.15 -0.09
N ASP A 167 -0.28 -7.19 -1.30
CA ASP A 167 0.89 -6.38 -1.60
C ASP A 167 0.53 -4.90 -1.83
N VAL A 168 1.52 -4.05 -2.11
CA VAL A 168 1.29 -2.62 -2.35
C VAL A 168 0.31 -2.41 -3.50
N ASN A 169 0.49 -3.11 -4.63
CA ASN A 169 -0.31 -2.90 -5.84
C ASN A 169 -1.77 -3.27 -5.62
N ASN A 170 -2.03 -4.45 -5.05
CA ASN A 170 -3.39 -4.89 -4.76
C ASN A 170 -4.04 -4.01 -3.69
N SER A 171 -3.29 -3.59 -2.67
CA SER A 171 -3.78 -2.66 -1.65
C SER A 171 -4.18 -1.31 -2.25
N LEU A 172 -3.44 -0.78 -3.23
CA LEU A 172 -3.79 0.45 -3.92
C LEU A 172 -5.08 0.31 -4.73
N ILE A 173 -5.29 -0.82 -5.41
CA ILE A 173 -6.54 -1.11 -6.13
C ILE A 173 -7.71 -1.17 -5.14
N MET A 174 -7.50 -1.72 -3.94
CA MET A 174 -8.52 -1.76 -2.90
C MET A 174 -8.81 -0.37 -2.32
N ILE A 175 -7.80 0.49 -2.15
CA ILE A 175 -7.97 1.87 -1.68
C ILE A 175 -8.67 2.73 -2.76
N GLN A 176 -8.18 2.65 -3.99
CA GLN A 176 -8.69 3.39 -5.13
C GLN A 176 -8.94 2.41 -6.30
N PRO A 177 -10.18 1.93 -6.43
CA PRO A 177 -10.57 1.00 -7.48
C PRO A 177 -10.22 1.49 -8.88
N THR A 178 -9.79 0.55 -9.72
CA THR A 178 -9.51 0.87 -11.12
C THR A 178 -10.82 0.95 -11.88
N PHE A 179 -11.05 2.06 -12.59
CA PHE A 179 -12.25 2.26 -13.40
C PHE A 179 -11.84 2.47 -14.85
N MET A 180 -12.16 1.50 -15.70
CA MET A 180 -11.78 1.49 -17.11
C MET A 180 -13.01 1.63 -18.00
N SER A 181 -12.84 2.37 -19.10
CA SER A 181 -13.82 2.43 -20.17
C SER A 181 -13.39 1.67 -21.41
N TYR A 182 -14.38 1.12 -22.09
CA TYR A 182 -14.25 0.42 -23.36
C TYR A 182 -15.31 0.97 -24.31
N THR A 183 -14.87 1.50 -25.44
CA THR A 183 -15.71 1.93 -26.56
C THR A 183 -15.25 1.23 -27.84
N PHE A 184 -16.01 1.36 -28.92
CA PHE A 184 -15.63 0.78 -30.21
C PHE A 184 -14.51 1.55 -30.91
N ASP A 185 -14.43 2.86 -30.69
CA ASP A 185 -13.57 3.76 -31.46
C ASP A 185 -12.18 3.98 -30.84
N VAL A 186 -12.05 3.77 -29.52
CA VAL A 186 -10.85 4.12 -28.75
C VAL A 186 -10.42 2.90 -27.93
N PRO A 187 -9.10 2.63 -27.81
CA PRO A 187 -8.62 1.57 -26.92
C PRO A 187 -9.02 1.82 -25.46
N PRO A 188 -9.03 0.77 -24.62
CA PRO A 188 -9.44 0.90 -23.23
C PRO A 188 -8.60 1.92 -22.48
N GLN A 189 -9.27 2.80 -21.73
CA GLN A 189 -8.60 3.89 -21.01
C GLN A 189 -9.12 4.04 -19.58
N PRO A 190 -8.25 4.39 -18.62
CA PRO A 190 -8.64 4.68 -17.25
C PRO A 190 -9.50 5.94 -17.19
N MET A 191 -10.49 5.94 -16.32
CA MET A 191 -11.39 7.06 -16.08
C MET A 191 -11.46 7.37 -14.59
N LEU A 192 -11.81 8.63 -14.27
CA LEU A 192 -12.15 8.97 -12.90
C LEU A 192 -13.48 8.31 -12.54
N LEU A 193 -13.61 7.90 -11.29
CA LEU A 193 -14.84 7.31 -10.76
C LEU A 193 -15.88 8.41 -10.51
N ASP A 194 -16.53 8.85 -11.59
CA ASP A 194 -17.56 9.90 -11.60
C ASP A 194 -18.77 9.46 -12.45
N SER A 195 -19.98 9.79 -12.00
CA SER A 195 -21.23 9.46 -12.67
C SER A 195 -21.35 10.10 -14.06
N VAL A 196 -20.63 11.19 -14.31
CA VAL A 196 -20.55 11.86 -15.63
C VAL A 196 -20.04 10.91 -16.74
N PHE A 197 -19.33 9.85 -16.37
CA PHE A 197 -18.78 8.87 -17.32
C PHE A 197 -19.69 7.67 -17.59
N VAL A 198 -20.85 7.58 -16.93
CA VAL A 198 -21.85 6.55 -17.21
C VAL A 198 -22.65 6.96 -18.45
N LYS A 199 -22.25 6.40 -19.60
CA LYS A 199 -22.84 6.70 -20.92
C LYS A 199 -23.60 5.49 -21.48
N PRO A 200 -24.54 5.69 -22.42
CA PRO A 200 -25.29 4.58 -23.01
C PRO A 200 -24.45 3.72 -23.97
N ASP A 201 -23.38 4.26 -24.53
CA ASP A 201 -22.56 3.67 -25.60
C ASP A 201 -21.19 3.15 -25.12
N ILE A 202 -21.05 2.87 -23.82
CA ILE A 202 -19.78 2.47 -23.20
C ILE A 202 -19.92 1.21 -22.36
N ILE A 203 -18.87 0.38 -22.32
CA ILE A 203 -18.71 -0.68 -21.32
C ILE A 203 -17.74 -0.16 -20.26
N LEU A 204 -18.11 -0.30 -18.99
CA LEU A 204 -17.30 0.11 -17.86
C LEU A 204 -16.88 -1.13 -17.07
N LEU A 205 -15.60 -1.19 -16.72
CA LEU A 205 -15.04 -2.20 -15.83
C LEU A 205 -14.60 -1.49 -14.54
N LEU A 206 -15.23 -1.85 -13.43
CA LEU A 206 -14.81 -1.43 -12.10
C LEU A 206 -14.16 -2.62 -11.41
N ASP A 207 -12.87 -2.50 -11.14
CA ASP A 207 -12.08 -3.52 -10.45
C ASP A 207 -11.93 -3.14 -8.96
N THR A 208 -12.69 -3.83 -8.12
CA THR A 208 -12.67 -3.72 -6.65
C THR A 208 -12.45 -5.14 -6.08
N PHE A 209 -12.84 -5.40 -4.83
CA PHE A 209 -13.05 -6.77 -4.33
C PHE A 209 -13.97 -7.62 -5.21
N HIS A 210 -14.85 -6.96 -5.96
CA HIS A 210 -15.67 -7.58 -6.99
C HIS A 210 -15.40 -6.91 -8.32
N ILE A 211 -15.28 -7.70 -9.37
CA ILE A 211 -15.24 -7.20 -10.74
C ILE A 211 -16.67 -6.87 -11.15
N LEU A 212 -16.95 -5.60 -11.40
CA LEU A 212 -18.24 -5.14 -11.92
C LEU A 212 -18.06 -4.72 -13.37
N ILE A 213 -18.84 -5.34 -14.25
CA ILE A 213 -18.95 -4.96 -15.65
C ILE A 213 -20.31 -4.31 -15.85
N PHE A 214 -20.31 -3.05 -16.26
CA PHE A 214 -21.51 -2.31 -16.60
C PHE A 214 -21.58 -2.13 -18.11
N HIS A 215 -22.72 -2.45 -18.69
CA HIS A 215 -23.04 -2.20 -20.08
C HIS A 215 -23.98 -1.01 -20.16
N GLY A 216 -23.59 0.03 -20.91
CA GLY A 216 -24.48 1.15 -21.21
C GLY A 216 -25.74 0.70 -21.95
N GLU A 217 -26.80 1.49 -21.85
CA GLU A 217 -28.13 1.17 -22.38
C GLU A 217 -28.11 0.72 -23.85
N THR A 218 -27.34 1.40 -24.71
CA THR A 218 -27.23 1.06 -26.14
C THR A 218 -26.47 -0.24 -26.38
N ILE A 219 -25.51 -0.59 -25.52
CA ILE A 219 -24.75 -1.84 -25.64
C ILE A 219 -25.54 -3.04 -25.10
N ALA A 220 -26.42 -2.80 -24.13
CA ALA A 220 -27.21 -3.85 -23.49
C ALA A 220 -28.43 -4.30 -24.34
N GLN A 221 -28.86 -3.50 -25.31
CA GLN A 221 -29.95 -3.79 -26.26
C GLN A 221 -29.47 -4.67 -27.41
#